data_AF-A0A357LYG4-F1
#
_entry.id   AF-A0A357LYG4-F1
#
_cell.length_a   1.000
_cell.length_b   1.000
_cell.length_c   1.000
_cell.angle_alpha   90.00
_cell.angle_beta   90.00
_cell.angle_gamma   90.00
#
_symmetry.space_group_name_H-M   'P 1'
#
loop_
_entity.id
_entity.type
_entity.pdbx_description
1 polymer ?
#
loop_
_entity_poly.entity_id
_entity_poly.type
_entity_poly.pdbx_seq_one_letter_code
_entity_poly.pdbx_strand_id
1 'polypeptide(L)' 'FLTDKGALVDATVNAIRDVTARETELSTAGGTSDGRFIAPTGSQVVELGPVNA' A
#
# COMPACT_ATOMS: atom_id res chain seq x y z
N PHE A 1 0.20 -7.52 7.53
CA PHE A 1 -0.50 -7.08 6.31
C PHE A 1 -1.66 -8.02 6.06
N LEU A 2 -2.85 -7.50 5.75
CA LEU A 2 -3.95 -8.36 5.27
C LEU A 2 -3.72 -8.82 3.82
N THR A 3 -2.87 -8.11 3.07
CA THR A 3 -2.41 -8.48 1.73
C THR A 3 -1.00 -9.06 1.82
N ASP A 4 -0.76 -10.28 1.34
CA ASP A 4 0.61 -10.79 1.16
C ASP A 4 1.39 -9.89 0.19
N LYS A 5 2.72 -9.84 0.34
CA LYS A 5 3.59 -9.14 -0.63
C LYS A 5 3.34 -9.73 -2.02
N GLY A 6 2.82 -8.93 -2.93
CA GLY A 6 2.49 -9.34 -4.27
C GLY A 6 2.62 -8.18 -5.26
N ALA A 7 2.28 -8.44 -6.52
CA ALA A 7 2.55 -7.54 -7.64
C ALA A 7 2.14 -6.08 -7.41
N LEU A 8 1.01 -5.81 -6.73
CA LEU A 8 0.58 -4.43 -6.44
C LEU A 8 1.52 -3.71 -5.47
N VAL A 9 2.03 -4.40 -4.44
CA VAL A 9 2.99 -3.83 -3.50
C VAL A 9 4.29 -3.50 -4.23
N ASP A 10 4.83 -4.45 -4.99
CA ASP A 10 6.09 -4.27 -5.71
C ASP A 10 6.00 -3.13 -6.74
N ALA A 11 4.90 -3.09 -7.51
CA ALA A 11 4.65 -2.02 -8.46
C ALA A 11 4.56 -0.64 -7.78
N THR A 12 3.90 -0.56 -6.63
CA THR A 12 3.75 0.70 -5.89
C THR A 12 5.09 1.18 -5.33
N VAL A 13 5.88 0.29 -4.72
CA VAL A 13 7.22 0.59 -4.19
C VAL A 13 8.14 1.07 -5.31
N ASN A 14 8.18 0.35 -6.43
CA ASN A 14 9.01 0.71 -7.58
C ASN A 14 8.60 2.07 -8.17
N ALA A 15 7.30 2.31 -8.36
CA ALA A 15 6.81 3.58 -8.90
C ALA A 15 7.18 4.78 -8.01
N ILE A 16 7.07 4.64 -6.67
CA ILE A 16 7.47 5.70 -5.74
C ILE A 16 8.97 5.97 -5.84
N ARG A 17 9.79 4.92 -5.86
CA ARG A 17 11.25 5.06 -5.99
C ARG A 17 11.62 5.73 -7.32
N ASP A 18 11.02 5.31 -8.43
CA ASP A 18 11.36 5.83 -9.76
C ASP A 18 10.98 7.31 -9.92
N VAL A 19 9.87 7.75 -9.32
CA VAL A 19 9.39 9.14 -9.41
C VAL A 19 10.08 10.06 -8.39
N THR A 20 10.39 9.55 -7.20
CA THR A 20 10.81 10.40 -6.06
C THR A 20 12.23 10.15 -5.56
N ALA A 21 12.90 9.10 -6.05
CA ALA A 21 14.19 8.60 -5.54
C ALA A 21 14.18 8.28 -4.03
N ARG A 22 13.02 7.90 -3.48
CA ARG A 22 12.85 7.53 -2.06
C ARG A 22 12.44 6.07 -1.91
N GLU A 23 13.00 5.43 -0.90
CA GLU A 23 12.53 4.13 -0.43
C GLU A 23 11.26 4.29 0.40
N THR A 24 10.38 3.30 0.34
CA THR A 24 9.09 3.29 1.05
C THR A 24 9.13 2.36 2.24
N GLU A 25 8.52 2.77 3.35
CA GLU A 25 8.22 1.86 4.46
C GLU A 25 6.85 1.22 4.24
N LEU A 26 6.80 -0.12 4.21
CA LEU A 26 5.53 -0.83 4.24
C LEU A 26 5.03 -0.87 5.69
N SER A 27 3.84 -0.32 5.94
CA SER A 27 3.26 -0.24 7.28
C SER A 27 1.82 -0.74 7.32
N THR A 28 1.42 -1.27 8.48
CA THR A 28 0.02 -1.52 8.85
C THR A 28 -0.40 -0.72 10.09
N ALA A 29 0.41 0.26 10.48
CA ALA A 29 0.11 1.16 11.59
C ALA A 29 -0.91 2.24 11.15
N GLY A 30 -1.52 2.92 12.11
CA GLY A 30 -2.54 3.96 11.85
C GLY A 30 -3.96 3.47 12.07
N GLY A 31 -4.90 4.01 11.28
CA GLY A 31 -6.34 3.73 11.36
C GLY A 31 -6.80 2.60 10.42
N THR A 32 -8.04 2.71 9.94
CA THR A 32 -8.64 1.77 8.96
C THR A 32 -9.16 2.52 7.75
N SER A 33 -9.24 1.82 6.61
CA SER A 33 -9.84 2.31 5.37
C SER A 33 -10.91 1.34 4.86
N ASP A 34 -11.59 1.71 3.77
CA ASP A 34 -12.54 0.85 3.08
C ASP A 34 -11.87 -0.32 2.34
N GLY A 35 -10.53 -0.40 2.35
CA GLY A 35 -9.78 -1.59 1.96
C GLY A 35 -10.26 -2.85 2.68
N ARG A 36 -10.80 -2.74 3.90
CA ARG A 36 -11.38 -3.86 4.65
C ARG A 36 -12.61 -4.52 3.98
N PHE A 37 -13.32 -3.78 3.13
CA PHE A 37 -14.45 -4.31 2.37
C PHE A 37 -14.01 -4.92 1.03
N ILE A 38 -12.86 -4.48 0.51
CA ILE A 38 -12.31 -4.92 -0.77
C ILE A 38 -11.47 -6.19 -0.58
N ALA A 39 -10.66 -6.27 0.47
CA ALA A 39 -9.77 -7.42 0.71
C ALA A 39 -10.47 -8.80 0.69
N PRO A 40 -11.71 -8.98 1.22
CA PRO A 40 -12.42 -10.25 1.16
C PRO A 40 -12.77 -10.74 -0.25
N THR A 41 -12.69 -9.89 -1.28
CA THR A 41 -12.90 -10.30 -2.68
C THR A 41 -11.70 -11.04 -3.26
N GLY A 42 -10.58 -11.15 -2.52
CA GLY A 42 -9.31 -11.68 -3.00
C GLY A 42 -8.45 -10.67 -3.75
N SER A 43 -8.86 -9.41 -3.79
CA SER A 43 -8.10 -8.32 -4.42
C SER A 43 -6.87 -7.95 -3.57
N GLN A 44 -5.76 -7.61 -4.24
CA GLN A 44 -4.64 -6.96 -3.58
C GLN A 44 -5.01 -5.51 -3.25
N VAL A 45 -4.73 -5.08 -2.01
CA VAL A 45 -5.04 -3.72 -1.54
C VAL A 45 -3.78 -3.08 -0.96
N VAL A 46 -3.53 -1.82 -1.36
CA VAL A 46 -2.48 -0.94 -0.86
C VAL A 46 -3.10 0.44 -0.62
N GLU A 47 -2.64 1.12 0.43
CA GLU A 47 -2.99 2.52 0.71
C GLU A 47 -1.78 3.41 0.44
N LEU A 48 -1.97 4.43 -0.40
CA LEU A 48 -0.94 5.40 -0.76
C LEU A 48 -1.58 6.80 -0.84
N GLY A 49 -0.99 7.76 -0.14
CA GLY A 49 -1.47 9.14 -0.12
C GLY A 49 -0.39 10.14 0.32
N PRO A 50 -0.71 11.45 0.31
CA PRO A 50 0.18 12.49 0.84
C PRO A 50 0.38 12.35 2.35
N VAL A 51 1.27 13.19 2.90
CA VAL A 51 1.49 13.28 4.36
C VAL A 51 0.18 13.55 5.08
N ASN A 52 -0.12 12.73 6.09
CA ASN A 52 -1.28 12.87 6.96
C ASN A 52 -1.03 13.93 8.05
N ALA A 53 -2.10 14.45 8.66
CA ALA A 53 -2.06 15.54 9.64
C ALA A 53 -1.68 15.08 11.05
#